data_AF-A0A7S1NKF0-F1
#
_entry.id   AF-A0A7S1NKF0-F1
#
_cell.length_a   1.000
_cell.length_b   1.000
_cell.length_c   1.000
_cell.angle_alpha   90.00
_cell.angle_beta   90.00
_cell.angle_gamma   90.00
#
_symmetry.space_group_name_H-M   'P 1'
#
loop_
_entity.id
_entity.type
_entity.pdbx_description
1 polymer ?
#
loop_
_entity_poly.entity_id
_entity_poly.type
_entity_poly.pdbx_seq_one_letter_code
_entity_poly.pdbx_strand_id
1 'polypeptide(L)'
;GLHVVALDEIDAISRQRGNSEDGGMQAYDSALSSLLSEIDGLRSLPNILVIGMTNRPDLIDGALTRPGRLEVQVRIGLPDQKGREEVLRVHTNGLRQKKYLAADVDITALAALTPNYTPAELEGIVKQAFTRALKR
;
A
#
# COMPACT_ATOMS: atom_id res chain seq x y z
N GLY A 1 8.86 22.99 7.22
CA GLY A 1 7.63 22.23 6.94
C GLY A 1 7.90 20.76 7.17
N LEU A 2 6.87 19.93 7.31
CA LEU A 2 7.05 18.48 7.34
C LEU A 2 7.36 17.98 5.93
N HIS A 3 8.47 17.28 5.76
CA HIS A 3 8.83 16.60 4.51
C HIS A 3 8.52 15.11 4.64
N VAL A 4 7.87 14.53 3.64
CA VAL A 4 7.51 13.11 3.61
C VAL A 4 8.26 12.43 2.47
N VAL A 5 8.97 11.35 2.78
CA VAL A 5 9.62 10.47 1.81
C VAL A 5 8.88 9.13 1.84
N ALA A 6 8.24 8.77 0.74
CA ALA A 6 7.58 7.47 0.59
C ALA A 6 8.41 6.58 -0.33
N LEU A 7 8.77 5.40 0.15
CA LEU A 7 9.48 4.38 -0.59
C LEU A 7 8.52 3.20 -0.78
N ASP A 8 8.25 2.84 -2.04
CA ASP A 8 7.44 1.68 -2.38
C ASP A 8 8.31 0.50 -2.77
N GLU A 9 7.78 -0.71 -2.61
CA GLU A 9 8.49 -1.98 -2.85
C GLU A 9 9.89 -2.01 -2.22
N ILE A 10 10.00 -1.57 -0.96
CA ILE A 10 11.30 -1.44 -0.30
C ILE A 10 12.05 -2.78 -0.19
N ASP A 11 11.35 -3.90 -0.30
CA ASP A 11 11.93 -5.25 -0.38
C ASP A 11 12.78 -5.48 -1.64
N ALA A 12 12.63 -4.67 -2.69
CA ALA A 12 13.48 -4.75 -3.88
C ALA A 12 14.95 -4.39 -3.58
N ILE A 13 15.19 -3.51 -2.60
CA ILE A 13 16.51 -3.00 -2.21
C ILE A 13 16.96 -3.47 -0.83
N SER A 14 16.14 -4.25 -0.12
CA SER A 14 16.39 -4.64 1.27
C SER A 14 16.38 -6.14 1.54
N ARG A 15 16.47 -6.98 0.49
CA ARG A 15 16.45 -8.44 0.63
C ARG A 15 17.52 -8.94 1.58
N GLN A 16 17.11 -9.85 2.46
CA GLN A 16 17.98 -10.54 3.41
C GLN A 16 19.20 -11.19 2.73
N ARG A 17 20.36 -11.06 3.38
CA ARG A 17 21.62 -11.69 2.97
C ARG A 17 21.47 -13.21 2.96
N GLY A 18 21.49 -13.82 1.77
CA GLY A 18 21.38 -15.26 1.58
C GLY A 18 22.55 -15.80 0.75
N ASN A 19 23.21 -16.84 1.27
CA ASN A 19 24.37 -17.56 0.72
C ASN A 19 24.24 -17.93 -0.78
N SER A 20 24.57 -17.00 -1.69
CA SER A 20 24.73 -17.29 -3.11
C SER A 20 26.04 -16.65 -3.55
N GLU A 21 26.98 -17.47 -4.04
CA GLU A 21 28.34 -17.10 -4.45
C GLU A 21 28.41 -16.21 -5.72
N ASP A 22 27.31 -15.55 -6.11
CA ASP A 22 27.20 -14.80 -7.36
C ASP A 22 27.39 -13.29 -7.14
N GLY A 23 28.26 -12.69 -7.95
CA GLY A 23 28.70 -11.28 -7.85
C GLY A 23 27.62 -10.20 -7.97
N GLY A 24 26.36 -10.56 -8.20
CA GLY A 24 25.21 -9.64 -8.18
C GLY A 24 24.92 -9.07 -6.77
N MET A 25 25.34 -9.74 -5.69
CA MET A 25 25.02 -9.34 -4.32
C MET A 25 25.70 -8.01 -3.89
N GLN A 26 26.85 -7.66 -4.44
CA GLN A 26 27.62 -6.46 -4.02
C GLN A 26 26.91 -5.13 -4.35
N ALA A 27 26.18 -5.09 -5.47
CA ALA A 27 25.39 -3.92 -5.86
C ALA A 27 24.19 -3.71 -4.91
N TYR A 28 23.57 -4.80 -4.45
CA TYR A 28 22.48 -4.74 -3.48
C TYR A 28 22.96 -4.32 -2.09
N ASP A 29 24.08 -4.90 -1.62
CA ASP A 29 24.65 -4.56 -0.32
C ASP A 29 25.07 -3.09 -0.24
N SER A 30 25.63 -2.54 -1.32
CA SER A 30 26.00 -1.11 -1.40
C SER A 30 24.78 -0.19 -1.45
N ALA A 31 23.73 -0.56 -2.19
CA ALA A 31 22.47 0.19 -2.21
C ALA A 31 21.78 0.20 -0.83
N LEU A 32 21.69 -0.95 -0.16
CA LEU A 32 21.11 -1.06 1.18
C LEU A 32 21.92 -0.27 2.21
N SER A 33 23.25 -0.38 2.19
CA SER A 33 24.12 0.37 3.10
C SER A 33 24.00 1.88 2.88
N SER A 34 23.88 2.32 1.62
CA SER A 34 23.65 3.72 1.30
C SER A 34 22.30 4.21 1.84
N LEU A 35 21.23 3.43 1.62
CA LEU A 35 19.90 3.76 2.15
C LEU A 35 19.92 3.89 3.68
N LEU A 36 20.59 2.97 4.38
CA LEU A 36 20.72 3.03 5.84
C LEU A 36 21.47 4.28 6.30
N SER A 37 22.57 4.64 5.61
CA SER A 37 23.33 5.85 5.91
C SER A 37 22.51 7.11 5.68
N GLU A 38 21.72 7.16 4.61
CA GLU A 38 20.82 8.28 4.34
C GLU A 38 19.74 8.40 5.42
N ILE A 39 19.06 7.30 5.76
CA ILE A 39 18.05 7.29 6.84
C ILE A 39 18.65 7.78 8.15
N ASP A 40 19.85 7.31 8.51
CA ASP A 40 20.53 7.74 9.73
C ASP A 40 20.91 9.24 9.67
N GLY A 41 21.29 9.76 8.51
CA GLY A 41 21.53 11.19 8.27
C GLY A 41 20.27 12.03 8.42
N LEU A 42 19.13 11.57 7.90
CA LEU A 42 17.83 12.23 7.99
C LEU A 42 17.34 12.39 9.44
N ARG A 43 17.78 11.52 10.37
CA ARG A 43 17.41 11.63 11.80
C ARG A 43 17.84 12.95 12.44
N SER A 44 18.91 13.56 11.93
CA SER A 44 19.41 14.84 12.43
C SER A 44 18.58 16.04 11.94
N LEU A 45 17.75 15.83 10.91
CA LEU A 45 16.93 16.88 10.32
C LEU A 45 15.55 16.90 10.99
N PRO A 46 15.14 18.04 11.58
CA PRO A 46 13.81 18.16 12.14
C PRO A 46 12.76 18.14 11.01
N ASN A 47 11.63 17.48 11.25
CA ASN A 47 10.45 17.44 10.38
C ASN A 47 10.60 16.60 9.09
N ILE A 48 11.20 15.41 9.16
CA ILE A 48 11.16 14.42 8.08
C ILE A 48 10.43 13.16 8.54
N LEU A 49 9.49 12.67 7.72
CA LEU A 49 8.80 11.40 7.90
C LEU A 49 9.14 10.47 6.74
N VAL A 50 9.69 9.29 7.04
CA VAL A 50 9.98 8.25 6.04
C VAL A 50 8.95 7.14 6.18
N ILE A 51 8.30 6.78 5.07
CA ILE A 51 7.31 5.70 4.99
C ILE A 51 7.83 4.67 3.99
N GLY A 52 7.98 3.43 4.43
CA GLY A 52 8.30 2.29 3.57
C GLY A 52 7.08 1.40 3.36
N MET A 53 6.83 0.98 2.12
CA MET A 53 5.74 0.09 1.74
C MET A 53 6.31 -1.18 1.11
N THR A 54 5.76 -2.34 1.48
CA THR A 54 6.18 -3.64 0.94
C THR A 54 5.05 -4.66 1.05
N ASN A 55 4.99 -5.57 0.08
CA ASN A 55 4.14 -6.75 0.12
C ASN A 55 4.84 -7.97 0.74
N ARG A 56 6.15 -7.87 1.02
CA ARG A 56 7.01 -8.95 1.50
C ARG A 56 7.78 -8.52 2.75
N PRO A 57 7.09 -8.26 3.88
CA PRO A 57 7.73 -7.82 5.12
C PRO A 57 8.76 -8.83 5.65
N ASP A 58 8.62 -10.11 5.29
CA ASP A 58 9.56 -11.19 5.60
C ASP A 58 10.95 -11.02 4.95
N LEU A 59 11.04 -10.29 3.83
CA LEU A 59 12.29 -10.07 3.12
C LEU A 59 13.10 -8.87 3.62
N ILE A 60 12.49 -8.02 4.47
CA ILE A 60 13.12 -6.77 4.92
C ILE A 60 14.27 -7.07 5.87
N ASP A 61 15.46 -6.57 5.54
CA ASP A 61 16.62 -6.64 6.44
C ASP A 61 16.31 -5.99 7.80
N GLY A 62 16.53 -6.75 8.88
CA GLY A 62 16.25 -6.30 10.25
C GLY A 62 17.03 -5.05 10.68
N ALA A 63 18.06 -4.63 9.95
CA ALA A 63 18.73 -3.35 10.17
C ALA A 63 17.83 -2.15 9.85
N LEU A 64 16.92 -2.25 8.88
CA LEU A 64 15.99 -1.17 8.53
C LEU A 64 14.92 -0.93 9.59
N THR A 65 14.50 -2.00 10.28
CA THR A 65 13.42 -1.96 11.27
C THR A 65 13.88 -1.65 12.70
N ARG A 66 15.18 -1.35 12.88
CA ARG A 66 15.72 -0.98 14.19
C ARG A 66 15.17 0.38 14.66
N PRO A 67 15.09 0.59 15.99
CA PRO A 67 14.67 1.87 16.55
C PRO A 67 15.43 3.06 15.95
N GLY A 68 14.69 4.13 15.64
CA GLY A 68 15.22 5.33 14.98
C GLY A 68 15.33 5.25 13.44
N ARG A 69 14.97 4.13 12.81
CA ARG A 69 14.83 4.00 11.34
C ARG A 69 13.36 3.74 10.99
N LEU A 70 13.02 2.60 10.36
CA LEU A 70 11.63 2.18 10.10
C LEU A 70 11.06 1.43 11.32
N GLU A 71 10.97 2.14 12.45
CA GLU A 71 10.61 1.56 13.74
C GLU A 71 9.13 1.15 13.82
N VAL A 72 8.23 1.98 13.30
CA VAL A 72 6.79 1.73 13.36
C VAL A 72 6.39 0.84 12.19
N GLN A 73 5.88 -0.35 12.52
CA GLN A 73 5.38 -1.31 11.53
C GLN A 73 3.86 -1.36 11.60
N VAL A 74 3.20 -0.99 10.51
CA VAL A 74 1.75 -1.03 10.37
C VAL A 74 1.38 -2.12 9.37
N ARG A 75 0.64 -3.13 9.84
CA ARG A 75 0.15 -4.21 8.97
C ARG A 75 -1.23 -3.85 8.45
N ILE A 76 -1.35 -3.74 7.13
CA ILE A 76 -2.62 -3.46 6.46
C ILE A 76 -3.22 -4.80 6.01
N GLY A 77 -4.36 -5.16 6.60
CA GLY A 77 -5.12 -6.35 6.23
C GLY A 77 -6.23 -6.06 5.22
N LEU A 78 -6.97 -7.11 4.86
CA LEU A 78 -8.20 -6.95 4.08
C LEU A 78 -9.24 -6.16 4.90
N PRO A 79 -10.05 -5.31 4.23
CA PRO A 79 -11.11 -4.59 4.90
C PRO A 79 -12.20 -5.54 5.41
N ASP A 80 -12.72 -5.23 6.60
CA ASP A 80 -13.95 -5.85 7.10
C ASP A 80 -15.17 -5.38 6.30
N GLN A 81 -16.37 -5.88 6.61
CA GLN A 81 -17.57 -5.52 5.86
C GLN A 81 -17.82 -4.01 5.85
N LYS A 82 -17.58 -3.33 6.98
CA LYS A 82 -17.77 -1.89 7.08
C LYS A 82 -16.74 -1.14 6.22
N GLY A 83 -15.48 -1.55 6.26
CA GLY A 83 -14.42 -1.01 5.40
C GLY A 83 -14.70 -1.22 3.92
N ARG A 84 -15.26 -2.37 3.53
CA ARG A 84 -15.70 -2.61 2.15
C ARG A 84 -16.84 -1.70 1.74
N GLU A 85 -17.80 -1.45 2.65
CA GLU A 85 -18.87 -0.49 2.42
C GLU A 85 -18.31 0.93 2.21
N GLU A 86 -17.35 1.36 3.04
CA GLU A 86 -16.69 2.66 2.91
C GLU A 86 -15.95 2.79 1.57
N VAL A 87 -15.18 1.77 1.16
CA VAL A 87 -14.52 1.74 -0.15
C VAL A 87 -15.53 1.83 -1.29
N LEU A 88 -16.60 1.02 -1.26
CA LEU A 88 -17.65 1.07 -2.26
C LEU A 88 -18.33 2.46 -2.30
N ARG A 89 -18.57 3.09 -1.15
CA ARG A 89 -19.11 4.45 -1.07
C ARG A 89 -18.18 5.46 -1.73
N VAL A 90 -16.86 5.39 -1.49
CA VAL A 90 -15.88 6.28 -2.14
C VAL A 90 -15.96 6.16 -3.66
N HIS A 91 -15.97 4.94 -4.19
CA HIS A 91 -16.00 4.73 -5.64
C HIS A 91 -17.38 4.97 -6.29
N THR A 92 -18.47 4.94 -5.53
CA THR A 92 -19.83 5.20 -6.03
C THR A 92 -20.33 6.63 -5.80
N ASN A 93 -19.71 7.41 -4.92
CA ASN A 93 -20.16 8.77 -4.58
C ASN A 93 -20.22 9.69 -5.82
N GLY A 94 -19.18 9.68 -6.65
CA GLY A 94 -19.15 10.47 -7.89
C GLY A 94 -20.25 10.06 -8.89
N LEU A 95 -20.57 8.76 -8.96
CA LEU A 95 -21.66 8.26 -9.82
C LEU A 95 -23.03 8.70 -9.29
N ARG A 96 -23.21 8.67 -7.98
CA ARG A 96 -24.45 9.11 -7.32
C ARG A 96 -24.70 10.60 -7.51
N GLN A 97 -23.67 11.44 -7.36
CA GLN A 97 -23.77 12.88 -7.58
C GLN A 97 -24.16 13.23 -9.02
N LYS A 98 -23.63 12.49 -9.99
CA LYS A 98 -23.95 12.65 -11.42
C LYS A 98 -25.25 11.99 -11.85
N LYS A 99 -26.00 11.38 -10.91
CA LYS A 99 -27.22 10.58 -11.18
C LYS A 99 -27.01 9.42 -12.15
N TYR A 100 -25.81 8.84 -12.15
CA TYR A 100 -25.46 7.62 -12.89
C TYR A 100 -25.60 6.34 -12.07
N LEU A 101 -25.87 6.47 -10.77
CA LEU A 101 -26.19 5.36 -9.89
C LEU A 101 -27.70 5.34 -9.65
N ALA A 102 -28.35 4.21 -9.90
CA ALA A 102 -29.77 4.03 -9.64
C ALA A 102 -30.06 4.07 -8.13
N ALA A 103 -31.27 4.52 -7.77
CA ALA A 103 -31.65 4.76 -6.37
C ALA A 103 -31.84 3.47 -5.55
N ASP A 104 -32.03 2.35 -6.24
CA ASP A 104 -32.19 1.01 -5.68
C ASP A 104 -30.86 0.28 -5.42
N VAL A 105 -29.72 0.89 -5.75
CA VAL A 105 -28.41 0.30 -5.48
C VAL A 105 -28.08 0.37 -3.99
N ASP A 106 -28.11 -0.78 -3.32
CA ASP A 106 -27.75 -0.93 -1.91
C ASP A 106 -26.26 -1.26 -1.73
N ILE A 107 -25.49 -0.27 -1.30
CA ILE A 107 -24.04 -0.41 -1.07
C ILE A 107 -23.74 -1.33 0.12
N THR A 108 -24.57 -1.33 1.15
CA THR A 108 -24.38 -2.17 2.34
C THR A 108 -24.60 -3.64 1.98
N ALA A 109 -25.62 -3.93 1.17
CA ALA A 109 -25.83 -5.27 0.63
C ALA A 109 -24.65 -5.75 -0.25
N LEU A 110 -24.12 -4.88 -1.13
CA LEU A 110 -22.94 -5.19 -1.95
C LEU A 110 -21.69 -5.47 -1.11
N ALA A 111 -21.48 -4.73 -0.02
CA ALA A 111 -20.37 -4.97 0.91
C ALA A 111 -20.48 -6.34 1.62
N ALA A 112 -21.71 -6.78 1.91
CA ALA A 112 -21.97 -8.10 2.50
C ALA A 112 -21.64 -9.25 1.53
N LEU A 113 -21.88 -9.04 0.24
CA LEU A 113 -21.66 -10.03 -0.83
C LEU A 113 -20.21 -10.13 -1.33
N THR A 114 -19.28 -9.34 -0.78
CA THR A 114 -17.89 -9.24 -1.24
C THR A 114 -16.86 -9.64 -0.16
N PRO A 115 -17.04 -10.75 0.59
CA PRO A 115 -16.09 -11.13 1.63
C PRO A 115 -14.68 -11.35 1.04
N ASN A 116 -13.66 -10.89 1.76
CA ASN A 116 -12.24 -10.98 1.39
C ASN A 116 -11.81 -10.17 0.15
N TYR A 117 -12.68 -9.32 -0.40
CA TYR A 117 -12.30 -8.45 -1.51
C TYR A 117 -11.34 -7.36 -1.04
N THR A 118 -10.29 -7.14 -1.82
CA THR A 118 -9.39 -5.99 -1.70
C THR A 118 -10.07 -4.70 -2.17
N PRO A 119 -9.57 -3.52 -1.74
CA PRO A 119 -10.09 -2.25 -2.25
C PRO A 119 -10.05 -2.13 -3.79
N ALA A 120 -8.99 -2.65 -4.42
CA ALA A 120 -8.84 -2.65 -5.88
C ALA A 120 -9.90 -3.52 -6.58
N GLU A 121 -10.26 -4.68 -6.01
CA GLU A 121 -11.32 -5.54 -6.57
C GLU A 121 -12.70 -4.88 -6.44
N LEU A 122 -12.98 -4.20 -5.32
CA LEU A 122 -14.21 -3.43 -5.12
C LEU A 122 -14.33 -2.28 -6.13
N GLU A 123 -13.25 -1.53 -6.33
CA GLU A 123 -13.17 -0.52 -7.39
C GLU A 123 -13.42 -1.15 -8.77
N GLY A 124 -12.80 -2.30 -9.03
CA GLY A 124 -12.96 -3.08 -10.25
C GLY A 124 -14.42 -3.43 -10.54
N ILE A 125 -15.18 -3.91 -9.54
CA ILE A 125 -16.61 -4.20 -9.69
C ILE A 125 -17.38 -2.94 -10.11
N VAL A 126 -17.16 -1.81 -9.43
CA VAL A 126 -17.86 -0.55 -9.74
C VAL A 126 -17.55 -0.09 -11.16
N LYS A 127 -16.28 -0.11 -11.56
CA LYS A 127 -15.84 0.23 -12.93
C LYS A 127 -16.48 -0.69 -13.96
N GLN A 128 -16.47 -2.00 -13.75
CA GLN A 128 -17.06 -2.97 -14.66
C GLN A 128 -18.57 -2.80 -14.79
N ALA A 129 -19.29 -2.58 -13.69
CA ALA A 129 -20.73 -2.31 -13.70
C ALA A 129 -21.05 -1.05 -14.51
N PHE A 130 -20.30 0.03 -14.30
CA PHE A 130 -20.45 1.27 -15.06
C PHE A 130 -20.21 1.07 -16.56
N THR A 131 -19.10 0.42 -16.95
CA THR A 131 -18.83 0.12 -18.36
C THR A 131 -19.91 -0.75 -18.99
N ARG A 132 -20.43 -1.75 -18.27
CA ARG A 132 -21.53 -2.60 -18.77
C ARG A 132 -22.82 -1.81 -18.95
N ALA A 133 -23.12 -0.87 -18.06
CA ALA A 133 -24.30 0.00 -18.19
C ALA A 133 -24.22 0.91 -19.41
N LEU A 134 -23.03 1.43 -19.76
CA LEU A 134 -22.82 2.27 -20.95
C LEU A 134 -22.89 1.51 -22.29
N LYS A 135 -22.62 0.20 -22.27
CA LYS A 135 -22.63 -0.66 -23.47
C LYS A 135 -24.01 -1.24 -23.79
N ARG A 136 -25.01 -0.98 -22.94
CA ARG A 136 -26.42 -1.32 -23.18
C ARG A 136 -27.13 -0.14 -23.80
#